data_AF-A0A6M2BL29-F1
#
_entry.id   AF-A0A6M2BL29-F1
#
_cell.length_a   1.000
_cell.length_b   1.000
_cell.length_c   1.000
_cell.angle_alpha   90.00
_cell.angle_beta   90.00
_cell.angle_gamma   90.00
#
_symmetry.space_group_name_H-M   'P 1'
#
loop_
_entity.id
_entity.type
_entity.pdbx_description
1 polymer ?
#
loop_
_entity_poly.entity_id
_entity_poly.type
_entity_poly.pdbx_seq_one_letter_code
_entity_poly.pdbx_strand_id
1 'polypeptide(L)'
;MKSAGSVFRLALIPLVAASAFTSRVAHADSWLDDTYIAPMASYSLADDDRHTKDGLGGTLAAGWKLSNRLEFEALGTYLKYKGKGNYPCGLLNLSRCDYGSDTLSGGGFGGNMFLAETVFGGPFIHADVMKTSSSYYHAGLGWDLPLSDNGFAIRAEALLQAKSDWDIKEPVFNLGIRIPLGQHREPVVHEIPEPVKVVPPVAPPPPPPPPPPPCTMSGENGAVDFSGCKTGDTVVLRGVNFEFDKSNLTVNAKTLLDQVVDALNKRPDIKVEIDGHTDSKGSDAYNLKLSDRRAASVMSYLKSKGIAADRMTEKGFGESMPIADNATDEGRELNRRVELKVTEAAAGAVTVEQEGRAAQTYDAPPAAPAAEPAAPAPATDAAPAPEAAPAPVAPAAAEPMAMPAAPAPADSGTAPAATGGGTTVSIQNFAFGPATLTVPVGTTVTFVNNDGSTHIVHFADGADSGRLGLGATWTRTFAAAGEYPYVCTIHPMMTGKIVVK
;
A
#
# COMPACT_ATOMS: atom_id res chain seq x y z
N MET A 1 36.32 59.50 11.34
CA MET A 1 35.93 59.08 9.98
C MET A 1 36.41 57.63 9.81
N LYS A 2 35.55 56.62 10.05
CA LYS A 2 34.68 55.90 9.10
C LYS A 2 35.42 55.10 8.02
N SER A 3 35.37 53.77 8.14
CA SER A 3 35.07 52.77 7.09
C SER A 3 35.17 51.38 7.75
N ALA A 4 34.14 50.75 8.30
CA ALA A 4 32.94 50.15 7.69
C ALA A 4 33.26 49.01 6.68
N GLY A 5 33.74 47.87 7.18
CA GLY A 5 33.78 46.59 6.48
C GLY A 5 32.88 45.59 7.20
N SER A 6 31.75 45.26 6.57
CA SER A 6 30.68 44.43 7.10
C SER A 6 31.15 42.98 7.32
N VAL A 7 31.20 42.55 8.58
CA VAL A 7 31.32 41.13 8.94
C VAL A 7 29.93 40.52 8.85
N PHE A 8 29.62 39.88 7.72
CA PHE A 8 28.43 39.06 7.59
C PHE A 8 28.63 37.79 8.45
N ARG A 9 28.24 37.87 9.73
CA ARG A 9 28.06 36.69 10.56
C ARG A 9 26.84 35.95 10.03
N LEU A 10 27.05 34.85 9.31
CA LEU A 10 26.01 33.88 9.03
C LEU A 10 25.68 33.16 10.35
N ALA A 11 24.78 33.78 11.13
CA ALA A 11 24.14 33.12 12.26
C ALA A 11 23.16 32.09 11.68
N LEU A 12 23.65 30.86 11.44
CA LEU A 12 22.78 29.73 11.16
C LEU A 12 22.14 29.29 12.49
N ILE A 13 20.82 29.34 12.48
CA ILE A 13 19.87 29.04 13.56
C ILE A 13 20.18 27.68 14.23
N PRO A 14 20.48 27.63 15.54
CA PRO A 14 20.34 26.41 16.33
C PRO A 14 19.15 26.61 17.26
N LEU A 15 17.92 26.61 16.73
CA LEU A 15 16.73 26.71 17.58
C LEU A 15 15.47 26.13 16.92
N VAL A 16 15.49 24.83 16.61
CA VAL A 16 14.23 24.07 16.39
C VAL A 16 14.24 22.71 17.08
N ALA A 17 15.39 22.15 17.50
CA ALA A 17 15.44 20.80 18.05
C ALA A 17 15.09 20.67 19.56
N ALA A 18 15.03 21.76 20.33
CA ALA A 18 14.90 21.67 21.80
C ALA A 18 13.45 21.83 22.33
N SER A 19 12.49 22.29 21.53
CA SER A 19 11.10 22.52 21.99
C SER A 19 10.12 21.40 21.63
N ALA A 20 10.55 20.38 20.89
CA ALA A 20 9.70 19.23 20.54
C ALA A 20 9.74 18.08 21.57
N PHE A 21 10.58 18.17 22.61
CA PHE A 21 10.86 17.04 23.52
C PHE A 21 9.98 16.97 24.79
N THR A 22 9.08 17.93 25.04
CA THR A 22 8.32 17.95 26.31
C THR A 22 6.88 17.46 26.24
N SER A 23 6.37 16.99 25.08
CA SER A 23 4.97 16.54 24.96
C SER A 23 4.77 15.06 24.62
N ARG A 24 5.82 14.22 24.65
CA ARG A 24 5.67 12.76 24.52
C ARG A 24 6.41 12.01 25.63
N VAL A 25 5.95 12.19 26.87
CA VAL A 25 6.23 11.25 27.96
C VAL A 25 4.96 10.43 28.20
N ALA A 26 4.58 9.66 27.19
CA ALA A 26 3.63 8.56 27.27
C ALA A 26 3.96 7.63 26.09
N HIS A 27 4.10 6.33 26.33
CA HIS A 27 4.59 5.28 25.42
C HIS A 27 6.12 5.09 25.39
N ALA A 28 6.65 4.54 26.48
CA ALA A 28 8.03 4.05 26.55
C ALA A 28 8.28 2.76 25.71
N ASP A 29 7.23 2.20 25.08
CA ASP A 29 7.30 0.91 24.36
C ASP A 29 7.46 1.04 22.83
N SER A 30 7.42 2.26 22.24
CA SER A 30 7.34 2.46 20.78
C SER A 30 8.62 2.98 20.10
N TRP A 31 9.72 3.14 20.83
CA TRP A 31 10.95 3.75 20.27
C TRP A 31 11.77 2.79 19.41
N LEU A 32 11.56 1.47 19.54
CA LEU A 32 12.26 0.43 18.78
C LEU A 32 11.62 0.14 17.42
N ASP A 33 10.31 0.38 17.28
CA ASP A 33 9.54 0.04 16.07
C ASP A 33 10.01 0.79 14.82
N ASP A 34 10.54 2.00 15.02
CA ASP A 34 11.02 2.92 13.98
C ASP A 34 12.56 3.01 13.92
N THR A 35 13.25 1.98 14.41
CA THR A 35 14.72 1.92 14.44
C THR A 35 15.31 0.90 13.49
N TYR A 36 16.51 1.22 13.02
CA TYR A 36 17.29 0.31 12.20
C TYR A 36 18.78 0.42 12.52
N ILE A 37 19.52 -0.60 12.11
CA ILE A 37 20.97 -0.54 11.96
C ILE A 37 21.34 -0.73 10.50
N ALA A 38 22.37 -0.02 10.05
CA ALA A 38 22.91 -0.12 8.71
C ALA A 38 24.43 -0.32 8.77
N PRO A 39 24.90 -1.58 8.86
CA PRO A 39 26.30 -1.89 8.60
C PRO A 39 26.60 -1.75 7.10
N MET A 40 27.64 -0.98 6.78
CA MET A 40 28.04 -0.65 5.41
C MET A 40 29.55 -0.84 5.24
N ALA A 41 29.94 -1.39 4.09
CA ALA A 41 31.30 -1.32 3.61
C ALA A 41 31.51 0.05 2.94
N SER A 42 32.64 0.68 3.23
CA SER A 42 32.93 2.06 2.82
C SER A 42 34.20 2.12 1.99
N TYR A 43 34.14 2.85 0.88
CA TYR A 43 35.25 3.08 -0.02
C TYR A 43 35.43 4.58 -0.27
N SER A 44 36.60 5.12 0.02
CA SER A 44 36.94 6.53 -0.23
C SER A 44 37.93 6.61 -1.36
N LEU A 45 37.63 7.42 -2.38
CA LEU A 45 38.62 7.79 -3.39
C LEU A 45 39.41 8.98 -2.83
N ALA A 46 40.61 8.71 -2.35
CA ALA A 46 41.47 9.76 -1.85
C ALA A 46 41.97 10.60 -3.03
N ASP A 47 41.84 11.92 -2.92
CA ASP A 47 42.41 12.84 -3.91
C ASP A 47 43.94 12.92 -3.76
N ASP A 48 44.63 13.32 -4.82
CA ASP A 48 46.09 13.38 -4.91
C ASP A 48 46.71 14.31 -3.83
N ASP A 49 45.94 15.28 -3.33
CA ASP A 49 46.31 16.25 -2.30
C ASP A 49 46.63 15.61 -0.93
N ARG A 50 46.12 14.40 -0.67
CA ARG A 50 46.44 13.64 0.55
C ARG A 50 47.69 12.77 0.41
N HIS A 51 48.20 12.61 -0.83
CA HIS A 51 49.29 11.69 -1.19
C HIS A 51 49.09 10.25 -0.66
N THR A 52 47.85 9.83 -0.47
CA THR A 52 47.44 8.49 -0.06
C THR A 52 46.65 7.81 -1.17
N LYS A 53 46.69 6.48 -1.24
CA LYS A 53 45.75 5.73 -2.09
C LYS A 53 44.39 5.59 -1.41
N ASP A 54 43.41 5.16 -2.20
CA ASP A 54 42.03 4.87 -1.83
C ASP A 54 41.88 4.22 -0.44
N GLY A 55 40.89 4.70 0.30
CA GLY A 55 40.51 4.22 1.62
C GLY A 55 39.50 3.09 1.55
N LEU A 56 39.69 2.06 2.37
CA LEU A 56 38.72 0.98 2.55
C LEU A 56 38.41 0.81 4.04
N GLY A 57 37.13 0.58 4.35
CA GLY A 57 36.69 0.29 5.70
C GLY A 57 35.19 0.08 5.77
N GLY A 58 34.55 0.68 6.77
CA GLY A 58 33.11 0.57 6.95
C GLY A 58 32.52 1.65 7.84
N THR A 59 31.21 1.80 7.68
CA THR A 59 30.35 2.68 8.47
C THR A 59 29.26 1.83 9.10
N LEU A 60 28.98 2.05 10.38
CA LEU A 60 27.80 1.51 11.05
C LEU A 60 26.91 2.68 11.44
N ALA A 61 25.70 2.72 10.92
CA ALA A 61 24.68 3.67 11.34
C ALA A 61 23.61 2.98 12.19
N ALA A 62 23.09 3.70 13.18
CA ALA A 62 21.87 3.39 13.89
C ALA A 62 20.91 4.56 13.64
N GLY A 63 19.76 4.26 13.04
CA GLY A 63 18.82 5.27 12.59
C GLY A 63 17.49 5.21 13.34
N TRP A 64 16.89 6.39 13.50
CA TRP A 64 15.57 6.62 14.04
C TRP A 64 14.73 7.36 13.01
N LYS A 65 13.61 6.76 12.62
CA LYS A 65 12.66 7.41 11.71
C LYS A 65 11.85 8.46 12.50
N LEU A 66 11.91 9.71 12.04
CA LEU A 66 11.15 10.82 12.64
C LEU A 66 9.84 11.07 11.88
N SER A 67 9.82 10.76 10.58
CA SER A 67 8.63 10.81 9.72
C SER A 67 8.84 9.93 8.48
N ASN A 68 7.86 9.88 7.56
CA ASN A 68 7.99 9.18 6.28
C ASN A 68 9.03 9.80 5.31
N ARG A 69 9.61 10.96 5.66
CA ARG A 69 10.64 11.63 4.85
C ARG A 69 11.92 11.94 5.60
N LEU A 70 11.90 11.97 6.93
CA LEU A 70 13.01 12.43 7.75
C LEU A 70 13.46 11.35 8.71
N GLU A 71 14.75 11.05 8.69
CA GLU A 71 15.42 10.17 9.63
C GLU A 71 16.58 10.88 10.29
N PHE A 72 16.87 10.50 11.53
CA PHE A 72 18.07 10.88 12.25
C PHE A 72 18.96 9.66 12.41
N GLU A 73 20.28 9.81 12.27
CA GLU A 73 21.24 8.72 12.40
C GLU A 73 22.38 9.08 13.35
N ALA A 74 22.75 8.13 14.19
CA ALA A 74 24.05 8.09 14.86
C ALA A 74 24.93 7.13 14.07
N LEU A 75 26.14 7.54 13.71
CA LEU A 75 27.03 6.74 12.87
C LEU A 75 28.45 6.69 13.40
N GLY A 76 29.11 5.56 13.15
CA GLY A 76 30.53 5.37 13.41
C GLY A 76 31.21 4.91 12.13
N THR A 77 32.29 5.58 11.75
CA THR A 77 33.04 5.29 10.53
C THR A 77 34.47 4.91 10.88
N TYR A 78 34.98 3.91 10.17
CA TYR A 78 36.38 3.52 10.18
C TYR A 78 36.84 3.34 8.73
N LEU A 79 37.84 4.10 8.31
CA LEU A 79 38.46 4.01 6.98
C LEU A 79 39.97 3.91 7.14
N LYS A 80 40.57 2.91 6.47
CA LYS A 80 42.01 2.76 6.38
C LYS A 80 42.48 3.14 4.98
N TYR A 81 43.26 4.19 4.91
CA TYR A 81 43.90 4.67 3.69
C TYR A 81 45.23 3.96 3.48
N LYS A 82 45.56 3.65 2.23
CA LYS A 82 46.84 3.03 1.89
C LYS A 82 47.87 4.12 1.61
N GLY A 83 48.61 4.53 2.63
CA GLY A 83 49.78 5.41 2.48
C GLY A 83 51.06 4.61 2.25
N LYS A 84 51.91 5.05 1.32
CA LYS A 84 53.34 4.73 1.36
C LYS A 84 54.02 5.93 1.99
N GLY A 85 54.32 5.87 3.29
CA GLY A 85 55.19 6.86 3.91
C GLY A 85 56.49 6.98 3.10
N ASN A 86 57.03 8.21 3.02
CA ASN A 86 58.30 8.61 2.38
C ASN A 86 58.19 9.27 0.98
N TYR A 87 57.55 10.45 0.90
CA TYR A 87 57.59 11.33 -0.28
C TYR A 87 58.41 12.61 0.01
N PRO A 88 59.13 13.15 -0.99
CA PRO A 88 59.84 14.42 -0.85
C PRO A 88 58.83 15.59 -0.82
N CYS A 89 59.05 16.52 0.10
CA CYS A 89 58.24 17.71 0.31
C CYS A 89 59.13 18.95 0.47
N GLY A 90 58.53 20.15 0.32
CA GLY A 90 59.22 21.45 0.36
C GLY A 90 59.77 21.91 -0.99
N LEU A 91 60.10 23.20 -1.10
CA LEU A 91 60.47 23.90 -2.36
C LEU A 91 61.64 23.25 -3.14
N LEU A 92 62.43 22.38 -2.48
CA LEU A 92 63.60 21.71 -3.05
C LEU A 92 63.51 20.17 -2.98
N ASN A 93 62.39 19.57 -2.57
CA ASN A 93 62.26 18.12 -2.39
C ASN A 93 63.29 17.51 -1.41
N LEU A 94 63.89 18.33 -0.54
CA LEU A 94 64.92 17.92 0.42
C LEU A 94 64.36 17.41 1.75
N SER A 95 63.11 17.74 2.07
CA SER A 95 62.42 17.25 3.27
C SER A 95 61.66 15.98 2.91
N ARG A 96 61.60 15.01 3.82
CA ARG A 96 60.68 13.87 3.68
C ARG A 96 59.57 14.05 4.69
N CYS A 97 58.35 14.12 4.21
CA CYS A 97 57.18 14.28 5.05
C CYS A 97 56.49 12.93 5.22
N ASP A 98 55.90 12.74 6.40
CA ASP A 98 55.05 11.62 6.74
C ASP A 98 53.66 12.22 7.01
N TYR A 99 52.66 11.88 6.19
CA TYR A 99 51.31 12.42 6.41
C TYR A 99 50.65 11.63 7.53
N GLY A 100 50.08 12.35 8.49
CA GLY A 100 49.51 11.79 9.70
C GLY A 100 48.43 10.71 9.47
N SER A 101 48.31 9.84 10.47
CA SER A 101 47.40 8.70 10.61
C SER A 101 46.69 8.24 9.33
N ASP A 102 47.14 7.11 8.79
CA ASP A 102 46.58 6.31 7.69
C ASP A 102 45.15 5.81 7.94
N THR A 103 44.55 6.23 9.06
CA THR A 103 43.28 5.74 9.56
C THR A 103 42.41 6.93 9.94
N LEU A 104 41.20 6.97 9.39
CA LEU A 104 40.14 7.89 9.78
C LEU A 104 39.12 7.08 10.57
N SER A 105 38.97 7.37 11.86
CA SER A 105 37.97 6.74 12.70
C SER A 105 37.26 7.77 13.55
N GLY A 106 35.93 7.75 13.56
CA GLY A 106 35.13 8.74 14.27
C GLY A 106 33.70 8.31 14.45
N GLY A 107 33.00 9.09 15.27
CA GLY A 107 31.57 8.98 15.48
C GLY A 107 30.90 10.31 15.17
N GLY A 108 29.65 10.25 14.72
CA GLY A 108 28.93 11.40 14.23
C GLY A 108 27.42 11.22 14.31
N PHE A 109 26.73 12.26 13.88
CA PHE A 109 25.29 12.25 13.73
C PHE A 109 24.91 12.97 12.44
N GLY A 110 23.85 12.49 11.83
CA GLY A 110 23.33 13.02 10.59
C GLY A 110 21.85 12.78 10.43
N GLY A 111 21.36 13.00 9.22
CA GLY A 111 20.00 12.68 8.88
C GLY A 111 19.81 12.44 7.39
N ASN A 112 18.73 11.73 7.10
CA ASN A 112 18.30 11.41 5.74
C ASN A 112 16.99 12.13 5.45
N MET A 113 16.94 12.76 4.29
CA MET A 113 15.72 13.36 3.73
C MET A 113 15.34 12.60 2.47
N PHE A 114 14.30 11.77 2.53
CA PHE A 114 13.79 11.02 1.38
C PHE A 114 13.08 11.96 0.40
N LEU A 115 13.40 11.79 -0.89
CA LEU A 115 12.88 12.63 -1.97
C LEU A 115 11.40 12.34 -2.30
N ALA A 116 10.89 11.19 -1.86
CA ALA A 116 9.50 10.80 -1.94
C ALA A 116 9.03 10.25 -0.60
N GLU A 117 7.72 10.26 -0.35
CA GLU A 117 7.13 9.56 0.80
C GLU A 117 7.28 8.07 0.60
N THR A 118 8.31 7.52 1.20
CA THR A 118 8.61 6.10 1.09
C THR A 118 8.49 5.48 2.46
N VAL A 119 7.70 4.41 2.55
CA VAL A 119 7.46 3.74 3.83
C VAL A 119 8.67 2.89 4.21
N PHE A 120 9.38 2.33 3.22
CA PHE A 120 10.42 1.31 3.40
C PHE A 120 11.75 1.58 2.66
N GLY A 121 11.94 2.76 2.07
CA GLY A 121 13.17 3.12 1.37
C GLY A 121 12.95 3.79 0.02
N GLY A 122 13.99 4.44 -0.48
CA GLY A 122 13.99 5.17 -1.74
C GLY A 122 15.20 6.08 -1.84
N PRO A 123 15.26 6.96 -2.85
CA PRO A 123 16.33 7.94 -2.95
C PRO A 123 16.20 8.98 -1.83
N PHE A 124 17.32 9.27 -1.17
CA PHE A 124 17.41 10.26 -0.09
C PHE A 124 18.63 11.16 -0.24
N ILE A 125 18.55 12.34 0.36
CA ILE A 125 19.69 13.21 0.60
C ILE A 125 20.22 12.88 1.99
N HIS A 126 21.52 12.64 2.10
CA HIS A 126 22.21 12.40 3.35
C HIS A 126 23.07 13.61 3.72
N ALA A 127 23.09 13.97 5.00
CA ALA A 127 24.08 14.88 5.54
C ALA A 127 24.40 14.54 7.00
N ASP A 128 25.69 14.53 7.33
CA ASP A 128 26.16 14.28 8.69
C ASP A 128 27.42 15.08 9.06
N VAL A 129 27.68 15.11 10.36
CA VAL A 129 28.93 15.58 10.93
C VAL A 129 29.57 14.47 11.77
N MET A 130 30.81 14.15 11.45
CA MET A 130 31.64 13.18 12.17
C MET A 130 32.77 13.88 12.91
N LYS A 131 33.01 13.48 14.16
CA LYS A 131 34.15 13.94 14.96
C LYS A 131 35.24 12.88 15.03
N THR A 132 36.45 13.29 14.66
CA THR A 132 37.72 12.58 14.88
C THR A 132 38.64 13.49 15.73
N SER A 133 39.93 13.60 15.38
CA SER A 133 40.76 14.74 15.79
C SER A 133 40.22 16.07 15.22
N SER A 134 39.79 16.06 13.96
CA SER A 134 39.07 17.16 13.29
C SER A 134 37.60 16.81 13.05
N SER A 135 36.77 17.79 12.73
CA SER A 135 35.40 17.54 12.28
C SER A 135 35.39 17.30 10.78
N TYR A 136 34.63 16.32 10.35
CA TYR A 136 34.35 16.00 8.95
C TYR A 136 32.86 16.14 8.71
N TYR A 137 32.50 16.60 7.52
CA TYR A 137 31.13 16.73 7.07
C TYR A 137 30.95 15.81 5.88
N HIS A 138 29.86 15.06 5.83
CA HIS A 138 29.46 14.39 4.61
C HIS A 138 28.12 14.94 4.12
N ALA A 139 28.00 15.03 2.81
CA ALA A 139 26.74 15.36 2.15
C ALA A 139 26.67 14.64 0.81
N GLY A 140 25.51 14.10 0.47
CA GLY A 140 25.36 13.42 -0.81
C GLY A 140 24.01 12.76 -0.98
N LEU A 141 24.00 11.75 -1.85
CA LEU A 141 22.81 11.01 -2.21
C LEU A 141 22.93 9.57 -1.71
N GLY A 142 21.83 9.05 -1.20
CA GLY A 142 21.69 7.66 -0.87
C GLY A 142 20.45 7.06 -1.50
N TRP A 143 20.40 5.74 -1.53
CA TRP A 143 19.27 4.97 -1.99
C TRP A 143 19.11 3.74 -1.11
N ASP A 144 17.94 3.63 -0.48
CA ASP A 144 17.48 2.40 0.14
C ASP A 144 16.64 1.60 -0.87
N LEU A 145 17.18 0.47 -1.32
CA LEU A 145 16.52 -0.48 -2.22
C LEU A 145 15.78 -1.51 -1.35
N PRO A 146 14.46 -1.36 -1.13
CA PRO A 146 13.71 -2.27 -0.27
C PRO A 146 13.78 -3.69 -0.82
N LEU A 147 14.12 -4.64 0.05
CA LEU A 147 14.12 -6.07 -0.26
C LEU A 147 12.84 -6.76 0.25
N SER A 148 12.12 -6.12 1.17
CA SER A 148 10.83 -6.59 1.68
C SER A 148 10.05 -5.45 2.35
N ASP A 149 8.78 -5.70 2.64
CA ASP A 149 7.86 -4.72 3.22
C ASP A 149 8.07 -4.49 4.74
N ASN A 150 9.09 -5.09 5.35
CA ASN A 150 9.39 -4.91 6.77
C ASN A 150 10.46 -3.83 7.04
N GLY A 151 10.95 -3.14 5.99
CA GLY A 151 12.02 -2.15 6.09
C GLY A 151 13.44 -2.69 5.91
N PHE A 152 13.61 -3.98 5.62
CA PHE A 152 14.88 -4.56 5.20
C PHE A 152 15.24 -4.07 3.78
N ALA A 153 16.41 -3.47 3.60
CA ALA A 153 16.81 -2.87 2.34
C ALA A 153 18.32 -3.02 2.07
N ILE A 154 18.73 -2.97 0.81
CA ILE A 154 20.12 -2.67 0.45
C ILE A 154 20.28 -1.16 0.50
N ARG A 155 21.29 -0.67 1.22
CA ARG A 155 21.61 0.76 1.28
C ARG A 155 22.85 1.03 0.45
N ALA A 156 22.76 2.01 -0.45
CA ALA A 156 23.88 2.53 -1.21
C ALA A 156 23.97 4.05 -1.02
N GLU A 157 25.16 4.59 -0.80
CA GLU A 157 25.39 6.02 -0.62
C GLU A 157 26.59 6.48 -1.45
N ALA A 158 26.49 7.67 -2.02
CA ALA A 158 27.56 8.40 -2.67
C ALA A 158 27.63 9.79 -2.04
N LEU A 159 28.65 10.00 -1.22
CA LEU A 159 28.81 11.15 -0.34
C LEU A 159 30.08 11.92 -0.72
N LEU A 160 30.07 13.24 -0.54
CA LEU A 160 31.28 14.05 -0.51
C LEU A 160 31.70 14.25 0.94
N GLN A 161 32.89 13.79 1.31
CA GLN A 161 33.54 14.00 2.60
C GLN A 161 34.37 15.28 2.56
N ALA A 162 34.12 16.22 3.47
CA ALA A 162 34.91 17.44 3.62
C ALA A 162 35.42 17.60 5.05
N LYS A 163 36.72 17.88 5.22
CA LYS A 163 37.28 18.25 6.53
C LYS A 163 36.87 19.70 6.88
N SER A 164 36.81 20.03 8.17
CA SER A 164 36.35 21.34 8.65
C SER A 164 37.13 22.56 8.17
N ASP A 165 38.37 22.38 7.74
CA ASP A 165 39.22 23.41 7.12
C ASP A 165 39.11 23.44 5.58
N TRP A 166 38.26 22.60 5.00
CA TRP A 166 38.00 22.46 3.56
C TRP A 166 39.21 22.05 2.71
N ASP A 167 40.32 21.68 3.35
CA ASP A 167 41.57 21.29 2.70
C ASP A 167 41.51 19.87 2.12
N ILE A 168 40.58 19.04 2.62
CA ILE A 168 40.33 17.68 2.12
C ILE A 168 38.89 17.59 1.67
N LYS A 169 38.69 17.15 0.43
CA LYS A 169 37.39 16.86 -0.19
C LYS A 169 37.50 15.57 -0.99
N GLU A 170 36.77 14.54 -0.59
CA GLU A 170 36.94 13.20 -1.18
C GLU A 170 35.57 12.55 -1.35
N PRO A 171 35.27 11.87 -2.47
CA PRO A 171 34.06 11.09 -2.58
C PRO A 171 34.19 9.78 -1.81
N VAL A 172 33.15 9.47 -1.05
CA VAL A 172 33.00 8.26 -0.24
C VAL A 172 31.75 7.51 -0.70
N PHE A 173 31.90 6.22 -0.94
CA PHE A 173 30.82 5.32 -1.32
C PHE A 173 30.57 4.33 -0.19
N ASN A 174 29.31 4.19 0.22
CA ASN A 174 28.89 3.18 1.19
C ASN A 174 27.96 2.18 0.51
N LEU A 175 28.16 0.90 0.78
CA LEU A 175 27.24 -0.16 0.36
C LEU A 175 27.02 -1.13 1.52
N GLY A 176 25.77 -1.36 1.87
CA GLY A 176 25.43 -2.23 2.98
C GLY A 176 23.98 -2.66 2.98
N ILE A 177 23.55 -3.11 4.16
CA ILE A 177 22.18 -3.57 4.40
C ILE A 177 21.59 -2.75 5.53
N ARG A 178 20.34 -2.32 5.35
CA ARG A 178 19.50 -1.75 6.40
C ARG A 178 18.71 -2.88 7.03
N ILE A 179 18.84 -3.01 8.34
CA ILE A 179 18.18 -4.04 9.14
C ILE A 179 17.24 -3.34 10.13
N PRO A 180 15.91 -3.47 9.97
CA PRO A 180 14.95 -2.96 10.95
C PRO A 180 15.09 -3.74 12.27
N LEU A 181 15.13 -3.02 13.39
CA LEU A 181 15.24 -3.63 14.73
C LEU A 181 13.89 -3.79 15.44
N GLY A 182 12.86 -3.10 14.93
CA GLY A 182 11.49 -3.17 15.42
C GLY A 182 10.65 -4.23 14.69
N GLN A 183 9.66 -4.81 15.38
CA GLN A 183 8.59 -5.51 14.69
C GLN A 183 7.61 -4.46 14.20
N HIS A 184 7.40 -4.36 12.88
CA HIS A 184 6.41 -3.48 12.31
C HIS A 184 5.03 -3.84 12.88
N ARG A 185 4.61 -3.16 13.94
CA ARG A 185 3.21 -3.21 14.37
C ARG A 185 2.42 -2.57 13.25
N GLU A 186 1.34 -3.21 12.82
CA GLU A 186 0.29 -2.51 12.09
C GLU A 186 0.10 -1.13 12.71
N PRO A 187 -0.01 -0.06 11.90
CA PRO A 187 -0.31 1.25 12.46
C PRO A 187 -1.53 1.07 13.35
N VAL A 188 -1.34 1.28 14.66
CA VAL A 188 -2.45 1.31 15.59
C VAL A 188 -3.32 2.43 15.07
N VAL A 189 -4.46 2.05 14.48
CA VAL A 189 -5.54 2.97 14.21
C VAL A 189 -5.87 3.55 15.58
N HIS A 190 -5.38 4.76 15.84
CA HIS A 190 -5.97 5.56 16.90
C HIS A 190 -7.41 5.76 16.45
N GLU A 191 -8.32 4.96 17.02
CA GLU A 191 -9.74 5.27 16.98
C GLU A 191 -9.87 6.70 17.46
N ILE A 192 -10.19 7.59 16.51
CA ILE A 192 -10.64 8.92 16.83
C ILE A 192 -11.81 8.72 17.78
N PRO A 193 -11.79 9.24 19.02
CA PRO A 193 -12.94 9.11 19.89
C PRO A 193 -14.15 9.66 19.13
N GLU A 194 -15.18 8.82 18.99
CA GLU A 194 -16.38 9.16 18.23
C GLU A 194 -16.84 10.58 18.60
N PRO A 195 -17.20 11.44 17.63
CA PRO A 195 -17.75 12.74 17.96
C PRO A 195 -18.96 12.54 18.87
N VAL A 196 -18.91 13.14 20.06
CA VAL A 196 -19.98 13.07 21.06
C VAL A 196 -21.31 13.42 20.39
N LYS A 197 -22.15 12.40 20.17
CA LYS A 197 -23.51 12.59 19.65
C LYS A 197 -24.31 13.40 20.67
N VAL A 198 -24.68 14.61 20.30
CA VAL A 198 -25.75 15.36 20.98
C VAL A 198 -27.02 14.54 20.83
N VAL A 199 -27.58 14.07 21.94
CA VAL A 199 -28.76 13.19 21.97
C VAL A 199 -30.02 13.99 21.56
N PRO A 200 -30.69 13.66 20.46
CA PRO A 200 -32.06 14.11 20.18
C PRO A 200 -33.06 13.27 21.01
N PRO A 201 -34.27 13.79 21.29
CA PRO A 201 -35.24 13.12 22.17
C PRO A 201 -35.69 11.76 21.61
N VAL A 202 -35.97 10.85 22.55
CA VAL A 202 -36.18 9.40 22.40
C VAL A 202 -37.08 9.01 21.22
N ALA A 203 -36.54 8.14 20.35
CA ALA A 203 -37.22 7.52 19.22
C ALA A 203 -37.95 6.20 19.63
N PRO A 204 -38.98 5.77 18.86
CA PRO A 204 -39.77 4.55 19.11
C PRO A 204 -38.93 3.25 19.08
N PRO A 205 -39.46 2.11 19.59
CA PRO A 205 -38.67 0.89 19.81
C PRO A 205 -38.07 0.32 18.51
N PRO A 206 -36.90 -0.33 18.61
CA PRO A 206 -36.09 -0.69 17.45
C PRO A 206 -36.72 -1.83 16.62
N PRO A 207 -36.50 -1.83 15.30
CA PRO A 207 -36.88 -2.93 14.40
C PRO A 207 -36.09 -4.23 14.72
N PRO A 208 -36.59 -5.40 14.29
CA PRO A 208 -35.95 -6.70 14.55
C PRO A 208 -34.51 -6.75 14.02
N PRO A 209 -33.63 -7.58 14.64
CA PRO A 209 -32.22 -7.64 14.30
C PRO A 209 -32.01 -7.99 12.81
N PRO A 210 -30.96 -7.43 12.18
CA PRO A 210 -30.68 -7.65 10.78
C PRO A 210 -30.39 -9.14 10.51
N PRO A 211 -30.72 -9.63 9.30
CA PRO A 211 -30.45 -11.02 8.91
C PRO A 211 -28.93 -11.34 8.99
N PRO A 212 -28.57 -12.60 9.27
CA PRO A 212 -27.17 -13.02 9.35
C PRO A 212 -26.42 -12.72 8.04
N PRO A 213 -25.09 -12.47 8.10
CA PRO A 213 -24.30 -12.05 6.96
C PRO A 213 -24.36 -13.09 5.83
N PRO A 214 -24.33 -12.65 4.56
CA PRO A 214 -24.31 -13.56 3.42
C PRO A 214 -23.05 -14.44 3.43
N CYS A 215 -23.15 -15.63 2.85
CA CYS A 215 -22.00 -16.48 2.57
C CYS A 215 -20.99 -15.73 1.71
N THR A 216 -19.83 -15.40 2.25
CA THR A 216 -18.77 -14.70 1.52
C THR A 216 -17.51 -15.54 1.47
N MET A 217 -16.83 -15.51 0.33
CA MET A 217 -15.48 -16.05 0.15
C MET A 217 -14.40 -15.32 0.95
N SER A 218 -14.77 -14.24 1.62
CA SER A 218 -13.88 -13.38 2.36
C SER A 218 -14.48 -13.20 3.73
N GLY A 219 -13.94 -13.92 4.71
CA GLY A 219 -13.84 -13.36 6.05
C GLY A 219 -13.06 -12.04 6.01
N GLU A 220 -13.09 -11.26 7.08
CA GLU A 220 -12.52 -9.90 7.18
C GLU A 220 -11.03 -9.78 6.79
N ASN A 221 -10.33 -10.92 6.62
CA ASN A 221 -8.89 -11.01 6.30
C ASN A 221 -8.58 -11.75 4.97
N GLY A 222 -9.55 -11.92 4.08
CA GLY A 222 -9.34 -12.65 2.81
C GLY A 222 -9.17 -14.17 2.99
N ALA A 223 -9.50 -14.71 4.16
CA ALA A 223 -9.60 -16.15 4.39
C ALA A 223 -10.96 -16.67 3.91
N VAL A 224 -10.95 -17.85 3.28
CA VAL A 224 -12.19 -18.58 2.95
C VAL A 224 -12.92 -18.91 4.26
N ASP A 225 -14.18 -18.48 4.38
CA ASP A 225 -15.00 -18.73 5.55
C ASP A 225 -16.40 -19.20 5.15
N PHE A 226 -16.86 -20.31 5.73
CA PHE A 226 -18.20 -20.84 5.53
C PHE A 226 -19.16 -20.48 6.68
N SER A 227 -18.78 -19.60 7.61
CA SER A 227 -19.54 -19.28 8.84
C SER A 227 -20.94 -18.67 8.62
N GLY A 228 -21.28 -18.23 7.41
CA GLY A 228 -22.63 -17.77 7.03
C GLY A 228 -23.35 -18.64 5.98
N CYS A 229 -22.70 -19.69 5.47
CA CYS A 229 -23.16 -20.41 4.28
C CYS A 229 -24.32 -21.36 4.55
N LYS A 230 -25.30 -21.30 3.66
CA LYS A 230 -26.53 -22.09 3.64
C LYS A 230 -26.52 -23.00 2.41
N THR A 231 -27.35 -24.04 2.45
CA THR A 231 -27.60 -24.88 1.27
C THR A 231 -28.00 -24.04 0.07
N GLY A 232 -27.29 -24.22 -1.05
CA GLY A 232 -27.49 -23.47 -2.30
C GLY A 232 -26.46 -22.36 -2.55
N ASP A 233 -25.71 -21.94 -1.54
CA ASP A 233 -24.70 -20.90 -1.71
C ASP A 233 -23.53 -21.40 -2.57
N THR A 234 -22.99 -20.52 -3.42
CA THR A 234 -21.89 -20.84 -4.34
C THR A 234 -20.71 -19.90 -4.10
N VAL A 235 -19.53 -20.50 -4.04
CA VAL A 235 -18.31 -19.93 -3.50
C VAL A 235 -17.23 -20.07 -4.58
N VAL A 236 -16.91 -18.98 -5.27
CA VAL A 236 -15.98 -19.00 -6.43
C VAL A 236 -14.53 -18.94 -5.96
N LEU A 237 -13.75 -20.00 -6.21
CA LEU A 237 -12.33 -20.08 -5.88
C LEU A 237 -11.47 -19.35 -6.92
N ARG A 238 -11.40 -18.03 -6.81
CA ARG A 238 -10.56 -17.19 -7.68
C ARG A 238 -9.08 -17.40 -7.34
N GLY A 239 -8.28 -17.79 -8.33
CA GLY A 239 -6.84 -18.06 -8.13
C GLY A 239 -6.45 -19.53 -8.01
N VAL A 240 -7.40 -20.48 -8.12
CA VAL A 240 -7.08 -21.90 -8.38
C VAL A 240 -6.66 -22.03 -9.85
N ASN A 241 -5.47 -21.53 -10.15
CA ASN A 241 -4.95 -21.56 -11.50
C ASN A 241 -4.33 -22.94 -11.75
N PHE A 242 -4.73 -23.53 -12.87
CA PHE A 242 -4.09 -24.71 -13.43
C PHE A 242 -3.14 -24.27 -14.54
N GLU A 243 -1.99 -24.94 -14.68
CA GLU A 243 -1.16 -24.74 -15.86
C GLU A 243 -1.96 -25.00 -17.15
N PHE A 244 -1.62 -24.30 -18.23
CA PHE A 244 -2.28 -24.44 -19.53
C PHE A 244 -2.31 -25.92 -19.97
N ASP A 245 -3.50 -26.43 -20.31
CA ASP A 245 -3.78 -27.83 -20.68
C ASP A 245 -3.43 -28.88 -19.59
N LYS A 246 -3.35 -28.48 -18.32
CA LYS A 246 -3.10 -29.41 -17.21
C LYS A 246 -4.19 -29.32 -16.15
N SER A 247 -4.28 -30.39 -15.36
CA SER A 247 -5.10 -30.48 -14.14
C SER A 247 -4.26 -30.45 -12.87
N ASN A 248 -2.94 -30.27 -12.98
CA ASN A 248 -2.05 -30.18 -11.83
C ASN A 248 -2.26 -28.84 -11.11
N LEU A 249 -2.48 -28.91 -9.80
CA LEU A 249 -2.61 -27.75 -8.93
C LEU A 249 -1.24 -27.08 -8.73
N THR A 250 -1.18 -25.78 -9.03
CA THR A 250 0.00 -24.94 -8.75
C THR A 250 0.21 -24.77 -7.25
N VAL A 251 1.39 -24.28 -6.84
CA VAL A 251 1.68 -24.00 -5.42
C VAL A 251 0.69 -22.97 -4.86
N ASN A 252 0.38 -21.91 -5.63
CA ASN A 252 -0.59 -20.89 -5.24
C ASN A 252 -2.01 -21.47 -5.08
N ALA A 253 -2.42 -22.35 -6.00
CA ALA A 253 -3.70 -23.04 -5.90
C ALA A 253 -3.78 -23.92 -4.63
N LYS A 254 -2.69 -24.58 -4.24
CA LYS A 254 -2.62 -25.37 -3.00
C LYS A 254 -2.77 -24.51 -1.76
N THR A 255 -2.15 -23.33 -1.71
CA THR A 255 -2.28 -22.38 -0.60
C THR A 255 -3.73 -21.92 -0.42
N LEU A 256 -4.44 -21.61 -1.51
CA LEU A 256 -5.85 -21.24 -1.44
C LEU A 256 -6.72 -22.43 -1.00
N LEU A 257 -6.45 -23.63 -1.51
CA LEU A 257 -7.16 -24.83 -1.12
C LEU A 257 -6.91 -25.23 0.35
N ASP A 258 -5.76 -24.88 0.93
CA ASP A 258 -5.52 -25.06 2.37
C ASP A 258 -6.46 -24.20 3.22
N GLN A 259 -6.80 -23.00 2.78
CA GLN A 259 -7.82 -22.18 3.45
C GLN A 259 -9.22 -22.81 3.36
N VAL A 260 -9.54 -23.43 2.21
CA VAL A 260 -10.79 -24.20 2.05
C VAL A 260 -10.84 -25.38 3.02
N VAL A 261 -9.72 -26.10 3.22
CA VAL A 261 -9.61 -27.20 4.20
C VAL A 261 -9.93 -26.69 5.60
N ASP A 262 -9.32 -25.59 6.03
CA ASP A 262 -9.56 -24.99 7.34
C ASP A 262 -11.04 -24.62 7.53
N ALA A 263 -11.65 -24.02 6.50
CA ALA A 263 -13.06 -23.63 6.53
C ALA A 263 -14.00 -24.85 6.60
N LEU A 264 -13.75 -25.92 5.82
CA LEU A 264 -14.53 -27.16 5.85
C LEU A 264 -14.36 -27.93 7.16
N ASN A 265 -13.20 -27.81 7.82
CA ASN A 265 -12.95 -28.39 9.15
C ASN A 265 -13.71 -27.64 10.25
N LYS A 266 -13.83 -26.31 10.17
CA LYS A 266 -14.63 -25.50 11.09
C LYS A 266 -16.14 -25.77 10.97
N ARG A 267 -16.60 -26.22 9.80
CA ARG A 267 -18.01 -26.54 9.52
C ARG A 267 -18.17 -27.98 9.05
N PRO A 268 -18.07 -28.98 9.95
CA PRO A 268 -18.17 -30.40 9.58
C PRO A 268 -19.56 -30.79 9.03
N ASP A 269 -20.58 -29.97 9.30
CA ASP A 269 -21.96 -30.13 8.83
C ASP A 269 -22.17 -29.75 7.36
N ILE A 270 -21.20 -29.07 6.74
CA ILE A 270 -21.30 -28.64 5.34
C ILE A 270 -20.85 -29.74 4.37
N LYS A 271 -21.63 -29.94 3.31
CA LYS A 271 -21.23 -30.70 2.12
C LYS A 271 -21.16 -29.79 0.90
N VAL A 272 -20.21 -30.04 0.01
CA VAL A 272 -19.95 -29.21 -1.17
C VAL A 272 -19.89 -30.01 -2.47
N GLU A 273 -20.34 -29.40 -3.56
CA GLU A 273 -20.10 -29.83 -4.94
C GLU A 273 -19.00 -28.93 -5.53
N ILE A 274 -17.95 -29.55 -6.09
CA ILE A 274 -16.78 -28.89 -6.68
C ILE A 274 -17.02 -28.79 -8.18
N ASP A 275 -17.25 -27.57 -8.66
CA ASP A 275 -17.63 -27.31 -10.04
C ASP A 275 -16.43 -26.77 -10.84
N GLY A 276 -16.02 -27.50 -11.88
CA GLY A 276 -14.94 -27.10 -12.78
C GLY A 276 -15.48 -26.39 -14.03
N HIS A 277 -14.85 -25.29 -14.43
CA HIS A 277 -15.19 -24.54 -15.64
C HIS A 277 -13.97 -24.26 -16.52
N THR A 278 -14.19 -24.08 -17.82
CA THR A 278 -13.18 -23.66 -18.80
C THR A 278 -13.64 -22.42 -19.55
N ASP A 279 -12.72 -21.80 -20.29
CA ASP A 279 -13.06 -20.85 -21.33
C ASP A 279 -13.55 -21.58 -22.61
N SER A 280 -13.86 -20.81 -23.65
CA SER A 280 -14.34 -21.33 -24.94
C SER A 280 -13.25 -21.80 -25.91
N LYS A 281 -11.98 -21.90 -25.48
CA LYS A 281 -10.89 -22.38 -26.35
C LYS A 281 -10.84 -23.89 -26.29
N GLY A 282 -11.27 -24.53 -27.37
CA GLY A 282 -11.27 -25.99 -27.50
C GLY A 282 -12.58 -26.46 -28.11
N SER A 283 -12.78 -27.78 -28.16
CA SER A 283 -14.10 -28.34 -28.42
C SER A 283 -14.84 -28.57 -27.11
N ASP A 284 -16.17 -28.47 -27.12
CA ASP A 284 -17.02 -28.70 -25.95
C ASP A 284 -16.67 -30.03 -25.24
N ALA A 285 -16.49 -31.09 -26.03
CA ALA A 285 -16.13 -32.42 -25.52
C ALA A 285 -14.74 -32.46 -24.86
N TYR A 286 -13.80 -31.66 -25.34
CA TYR A 286 -12.48 -31.52 -24.73
C TYR A 286 -12.57 -30.69 -23.44
N ASN A 287 -13.27 -29.56 -23.48
CA ASN A 287 -13.45 -28.65 -22.35
C ASN A 287 -14.20 -29.29 -21.18
N LEU A 288 -15.23 -30.10 -21.48
CA LEU A 288 -15.93 -30.89 -20.48
C LEU A 288 -14.96 -31.84 -19.76
N LYS A 289 -14.20 -32.66 -20.51
CA LYS A 289 -13.21 -33.57 -19.92
C LYS A 289 -12.12 -32.84 -19.15
N LEU A 290 -11.70 -31.66 -19.58
CA LEU A 290 -10.70 -30.85 -18.88
C LEU A 290 -11.25 -30.34 -17.54
N SER A 291 -12.46 -29.81 -17.53
CA SER A 291 -13.12 -29.35 -16.32
C SER A 291 -13.35 -30.48 -15.31
N ASP A 292 -13.75 -31.68 -15.77
CA ASP A 292 -13.90 -32.87 -14.92
C ASP A 292 -12.58 -33.22 -14.22
N ARG A 293 -11.48 -33.26 -14.98
CA ARG A 293 -10.14 -33.55 -14.41
C ARG A 293 -9.71 -32.51 -13.39
N ARG A 294 -10.03 -31.23 -13.62
CA ARG A 294 -9.70 -30.13 -12.70
C ARG A 294 -10.48 -30.24 -11.39
N ALA A 295 -11.79 -30.47 -11.47
CA ALA A 295 -12.64 -30.69 -10.29
C ALA A 295 -12.18 -31.92 -9.49
N ALA A 296 -11.86 -33.03 -10.16
CA ALA A 296 -11.32 -34.24 -9.54
C ALA A 296 -9.95 -34.00 -8.88
N SER A 297 -9.10 -33.14 -9.45
CA SER A 297 -7.80 -32.79 -8.87
C SER A 297 -7.94 -31.98 -7.58
N VAL A 298 -8.91 -31.06 -7.53
CA VAL A 298 -9.26 -30.31 -6.32
C VAL A 298 -9.81 -31.26 -5.25
N MET A 299 -10.76 -32.13 -5.60
CA MET A 299 -11.32 -33.11 -4.67
C MET A 299 -10.23 -34.04 -4.10
N SER A 300 -9.33 -34.52 -4.96
CA SER A 300 -8.19 -35.36 -4.55
C SER A 300 -7.26 -34.63 -3.58
N TYR A 301 -7.00 -33.33 -3.80
CA TYR A 301 -6.20 -32.53 -2.88
C TYR A 301 -6.87 -32.36 -1.52
N LEU A 302 -8.15 -32.00 -1.48
CA LEU A 302 -8.90 -31.85 -0.22
C LEU A 302 -8.97 -33.17 0.56
N LYS A 303 -9.16 -34.30 -0.14
CA LYS A 303 -9.09 -35.65 0.46
C LYS A 303 -7.71 -35.93 1.06
N SER A 304 -6.63 -35.56 0.36
CA SER A 304 -5.26 -35.74 0.87
C SER A 304 -4.98 -34.93 2.13
N LYS A 305 -5.74 -33.85 2.36
CA LYS A 305 -5.68 -33.00 3.56
C LYS A 305 -6.69 -33.42 4.66
N GLY A 306 -7.41 -34.51 4.46
CA GLY A 306 -8.26 -35.13 5.50
C GLY A 306 -9.75 -34.77 5.42
N ILE A 307 -10.22 -34.07 4.39
CA ILE A 307 -11.66 -33.85 4.19
C ILE A 307 -12.32 -35.16 3.73
N ALA A 308 -13.38 -35.57 4.41
CA ALA A 308 -14.08 -36.82 4.14
C ALA A 308 -14.75 -36.82 2.75
N ALA A 309 -14.62 -37.93 2.03
CA ALA A 309 -15.06 -38.02 0.62
C ALA A 309 -16.59 -37.93 0.46
N ASP A 310 -17.36 -38.32 1.47
CA ASP A 310 -18.83 -38.22 1.51
C ASP A 310 -19.32 -36.78 1.71
N ARG A 311 -18.43 -35.85 2.04
CA ARG A 311 -18.72 -34.41 2.14
C ARG A 311 -18.50 -33.64 0.84
N MET A 312 -18.00 -34.30 -0.20
CA MET A 312 -17.62 -33.67 -1.45
C MET A 312 -18.12 -34.46 -2.64
N THR A 313 -18.66 -33.77 -3.64
CA THR A 313 -18.86 -34.29 -5.00
C THR A 313 -18.13 -33.39 -5.98
N GLU A 314 -17.84 -33.87 -7.19
CA GLU A 314 -17.21 -33.08 -8.23
C GLU A 314 -17.94 -33.18 -9.57
N LYS A 315 -17.93 -32.08 -10.34
CA LYS A 315 -18.53 -32.03 -11.67
C LYS A 315 -17.84 -31.03 -12.58
N GLY A 316 -17.52 -31.43 -13.80
CA GLY A 316 -17.09 -30.52 -14.86
C GLY A 316 -18.27 -30.00 -15.67
N PHE A 317 -18.25 -28.71 -15.99
CA PHE A 317 -19.23 -28.05 -16.87
C PHE A 317 -18.64 -27.60 -18.20
N GLY A 318 -17.32 -27.77 -18.40
CA GLY A 318 -16.61 -27.23 -19.54
C GLY A 318 -16.86 -25.73 -19.71
N GLU A 319 -17.18 -25.32 -20.93
CA GLU A 319 -17.46 -23.93 -21.28
C GLU A 319 -18.95 -23.55 -21.20
N SER A 320 -19.83 -24.47 -20.77
CA SER A 320 -21.28 -24.30 -20.90
C SER A 320 -21.89 -23.28 -19.92
N MET A 321 -21.12 -22.86 -18.91
CA MET A 321 -21.53 -21.93 -17.85
C MET A 321 -20.52 -20.77 -17.72
N PRO A 322 -20.39 -19.90 -18.73
CA PRO A 322 -19.49 -18.75 -18.66
C PRO A 322 -20.07 -17.68 -17.73
N ILE A 323 -19.21 -17.03 -16.96
CA ILE A 323 -19.55 -15.89 -16.09
C ILE A 323 -19.08 -14.55 -16.68
N ALA A 324 -18.26 -14.61 -17.72
CA ALA A 324 -17.73 -13.46 -18.44
C ALA A 324 -17.63 -13.74 -19.94
N ASP A 325 -17.40 -12.69 -20.72
CA ASP A 325 -17.32 -12.78 -22.17
C ASP A 325 -16.11 -13.60 -22.63
N ASN A 326 -16.37 -14.69 -23.34
CA ASN A 326 -15.32 -15.55 -23.90
C ASN A 326 -14.58 -14.90 -25.10
N ALA A 327 -15.07 -13.78 -25.63
CA ALA A 327 -14.39 -13.04 -26.68
C ALA A 327 -13.13 -12.31 -26.18
N THR A 328 -13.07 -11.91 -24.91
CA THR A 328 -11.93 -11.18 -24.33
C THR A 328 -10.97 -12.10 -23.57
N ASP A 329 -9.69 -11.74 -23.50
CA ASP A 329 -8.71 -12.52 -22.73
C ASP A 329 -9.05 -12.50 -21.23
N GLU A 330 -9.52 -11.36 -20.75
CA GLU A 330 -9.94 -11.14 -19.37
C GLU A 330 -11.15 -12.00 -19.01
N GLY A 331 -12.17 -12.04 -19.87
CA GLY A 331 -13.36 -12.85 -19.63
C GLY A 331 -13.09 -14.35 -19.74
N ARG A 332 -12.18 -14.77 -20.64
CA ARG A 332 -11.68 -16.15 -20.66
C ARG A 332 -10.98 -16.55 -19.36
N GLU A 333 -10.11 -15.68 -18.80
CA GLU A 333 -9.48 -15.96 -17.51
C GLU A 333 -10.51 -16.11 -16.38
N LEU A 334 -11.54 -15.25 -16.37
CA LEU A 334 -12.64 -15.37 -15.40
C LEU A 334 -13.43 -16.67 -15.55
N ASN A 335 -13.60 -17.17 -16.77
CA ASN A 335 -14.30 -18.44 -17.04
C ASN A 335 -13.48 -19.67 -16.65
N ARG A 336 -12.14 -19.57 -16.61
CA ARG A 336 -11.22 -20.61 -16.11
C ARG A 336 -11.22 -20.63 -14.57
N ARG A 337 -12.28 -21.17 -13.97
CA ARG A 337 -12.48 -21.14 -12.51
C ARG A 337 -12.93 -22.49 -11.93
N VAL A 338 -12.87 -22.58 -10.61
CA VAL A 338 -13.50 -23.63 -9.81
C VAL A 338 -14.45 -22.98 -8.82
N GLU A 339 -15.63 -23.56 -8.63
CA GLU A 339 -16.60 -23.12 -7.63
C GLU A 339 -16.85 -24.23 -6.60
N LEU A 340 -17.22 -23.84 -5.39
CA LEU A 340 -17.72 -24.73 -4.35
C LEU A 340 -19.18 -24.37 -4.11
N LYS A 341 -20.08 -25.30 -4.39
CA LYS A 341 -21.50 -25.13 -4.15
C LYS A 341 -21.90 -25.91 -2.91
N VAL A 342 -22.49 -25.23 -1.94
CA VAL A 342 -22.96 -25.86 -0.70
C VAL A 342 -24.21 -26.69 -1.01
N THR A 343 -24.09 -28.01 -0.98
CA THR A 343 -25.20 -28.93 -1.26
C THR A 343 -26.03 -29.22 -0.01
N GLU A 344 -25.41 -29.19 1.16
CA GLU A 344 -26.05 -29.34 2.45
C GLU A 344 -25.34 -28.47 3.49
N ALA A 345 -26.10 -27.73 4.30
CA ALA A 345 -25.65 -27.06 5.51
C ALA A 345 -26.73 -27.18 6.59
N ALA A 346 -26.38 -27.61 7.80
CA ALA A 346 -27.34 -27.67 8.89
C ALA A 346 -27.63 -26.24 9.39
N ALA A 347 -28.91 -25.85 9.43
CA ALA A 347 -29.32 -24.56 9.97
C ALA A 347 -29.17 -24.55 11.50
N GLY A 348 -28.06 -23.98 11.98
CA GLY A 348 -27.95 -23.42 13.34
C GLY A 348 -27.58 -24.37 14.47
N ALA A 349 -26.29 -24.39 14.82
CA ALA A 349 -25.76 -24.35 16.19
C ALA A 349 -24.22 -24.35 16.10
N VAL A 350 -23.60 -23.17 15.91
CA VAL A 350 -22.18 -23.03 16.23
C VAL A 350 -22.11 -22.80 17.73
N THR A 351 -21.83 -23.85 18.49
CA THR A 351 -21.41 -23.75 19.88
C THR A 351 -20.05 -23.08 19.92
N VAL A 352 -20.03 -21.79 20.30
CA VAL A 352 -18.80 -21.15 20.74
C VAL A 352 -18.60 -21.59 22.19
N GLU A 353 -17.69 -22.53 22.44
CA GLU A 353 -17.22 -22.82 23.79
C GLU A 353 -16.37 -21.63 24.25
N GLN A 354 -16.95 -20.77 25.08
CA GLN A 354 -16.18 -19.82 25.89
C GLN A 354 -15.77 -20.56 27.16
N GLU A 355 -14.47 -20.85 27.30
CA GLU A 355 -13.93 -21.41 28.53
C GLU A 355 -14.37 -20.54 29.74
N GLY A 356 -15.11 -21.16 30.67
CA GLY A 356 -15.24 -20.66 32.03
C GLY A 356 -16.60 -20.15 32.53
N ARG A 357 -17.74 -20.34 31.86
CA ARG A 357 -19.05 -20.06 32.52
C ARG A 357 -20.22 -20.93 32.02
N ALA A 358 -20.98 -21.48 32.98
CA ALA A 358 -22.14 -22.33 32.73
C ALA A 358 -23.31 -21.60 32.04
N ALA A 359 -24.00 -22.32 31.15
CA ALA A 359 -25.14 -21.85 30.35
C ALA A 359 -26.38 -21.51 31.20
N GLN A 360 -27.11 -20.44 30.83
CA GLN A 360 -28.47 -20.16 31.31
C GLN A 360 -29.41 -19.88 30.15
N THR A 361 -30.62 -20.45 30.22
CA THR A 361 -31.72 -20.32 29.25
C THR A 361 -32.76 -19.31 29.74
N TYR A 362 -33.32 -18.50 28.83
CA TYR A 362 -34.48 -17.65 29.12
C TYR A 362 -35.60 -17.88 28.10
N ASP A 363 -36.85 -17.94 28.59
CA ASP A 363 -38.07 -18.04 27.78
C ASP A 363 -38.52 -16.67 27.24
N ALA A 364 -39.21 -16.70 26.09
CA ALA A 364 -39.71 -15.51 25.39
C ALA A 364 -40.97 -14.90 26.05
N PRO A 365 -41.07 -13.56 26.22
CA PRO A 365 -42.29 -12.91 26.70
C PRO A 365 -43.38 -12.76 25.60
N PRO A 366 -44.68 -12.76 25.97
CA PRO A 366 -45.79 -12.76 25.02
C PRO A 366 -46.18 -11.36 24.50
N ALA A 367 -46.82 -11.33 23.33
CA ALA A 367 -47.21 -10.12 22.61
C ALA A 367 -48.42 -9.37 23.23
N ALA A 368 -48.39 -8.03 23.17
CA ALA A 368 -49.46 -7.13 23.62
C ALA A 368 -50.04 -6.28 22.45
N PRO A 369 -51.30 -5.80 22.55
CA PRO A 369 -52.20 -5.58 21.41
C PRO A 369 -52.27 -4.12 20.88
N ALA A 370 -52.93 -3.96 19.73
CA ALA A 370 -53.05 -2.73 18.94
C ALA A 370 -54.03 -1.68 19.50
N ALA A 371 -53.75 -0.39 19.22
CA ALA A 371 -54.63 0.75 19.52
C ALA A 371 -55.01 1.56 18.26
N GLU A 372 -56.26 2.04 18.27
CA GLU A 372 -57.05 2.71 17.23
C GLU A 372 -56.85 4.27 17.23
N PRO A 373 -57.19 5.03 16.15
CA PRO A 373 -56.57 6.32 15.85
C PRO A 373 -57.42 7.58 16.20
N ALA A 374 -56.79 8.76 16.21
CA ALA A 374 -57.48 10.05 16.35
C ALA A 374 -57.04 11.14 15.35
N ALA A 375 -58.02 12.00 15.04
CA ALA A 375 -58.28 12.97 13.97
C ALA A 375 -57.41 14.28 13.90
N PRO A 376 -57.60 15.17 12.88
CA PRO A 376 -56.54 16.04 12.34
C PRO A 376 -56.67 17.59 12.53
N ALA A 377 -55.53 18.27 12.29
CA ALA A 377 -55.23 19.64 11.75
C ALA A 377 -55.76 20.92 12.44
N PRO A 378 -55.05 22.09 12.34
CA PRO A 378 -55.16 22.96 11.16
C PRO A 378 -53.88 23.73 10.72
N ALA A 379 -53.98 24.40 9.56
CA ALA A 379 -52.94 25.06 8.76
C ALA A 379 -52.79 26.58 8.99
N THR A 380 -51.64 27.17 8.60
CA THR A 380 -51.50 28.62 8.29
C THR A 380 -50.35 28.95 7.32
N ASP A 381 -50.73 29.57 6.20
CA ASP A 381 -50.18 30.67 5.37
C ASP A 381 -48.68 30.86 4.99
N ALA A 382 -48.50 31.10 3.68
CA ALA A 382 -47.34 31.64 2.93
C ALA A 382 -47.23 33.19 3.08
N ALA A 383 -46.23 33.97 2.65
CA ALA A 383 -45.15 33.95 1.63
C ALA A 383 -44.14 35.09 2.00
N PRO A 384 -43.26 35.68 1.14
CA PRO A 384 -42.66 35.30 -0.16
C PRO A 384 -41.11 35.46 -0.23
N ALA A 385 -40.52 35.15 -1.40
CA ALA A 385 -39.08 35.11 -1.73
C ALA A 385 -38.47 36.45 -2.22
N PRO A 386 -37.13 36.60 -2.26
CA PRO A 386 -36.46 37.63 -3.04
C PRO A 386 -35.64 37.13 -4.24
N GLU A 387 -35.41 38.08 -5.14
CA GLU A 387 -35.05 38.07 -6.56
C GLU A 387 -33.52 38.04 -6.84
N ALA A 388 -33.14 37.60 -8.04
CA ALA A 388 -31.76 37.44 -8.51
C ALA A 388 -31.26 38.59 -9.40
N ALA A 389 -29.95 38.84 -9.44
CA ALA A 389 -29.27 39.70 -10.42
C ALA A 389 -27.77 39.32 -10.61
N PRO A 390 -27.11 39.68 -11.74
CA PRO A 390 -26.27 38.75 -12.53
C PRO A 390 -24.74 39.00 -12.55
N ALA A 391 -24.02 38.11 -13.25
CA ALA A 391 -22.56 38.01 -13.41
C ALA A 391 -21.94 38.97 -14.47
N PRO A 392 -20.62 39.26 -14.42
CA PRO A 392 -19.91 40.00 -15.47
C PRO A 392 -19.06 39.12 -16.41
N VAL A 393 -18.85 39.66 -17.62
CA VAL A 393 -18.28 39.08 -18.85
C VAL A 393 -16.80 39.47 -19.03
N ALA A 394 -16.01 38.61 -19.68
CA ALA A 394 -14.59 38.79 -20.05
C ALA A 394 -14.36 39.59 -21.36
N PRO A 395 -13.10 39.95 -21.70
CA PRO A 395 -12.70 40.07 -23.11
C PRO A 395 -11.42 39.32 -23.51
N ALA A 396 -11.32 39.09 -24.83
CA ALA A 396 -10.41 38.25 -25.61
C ALA A 396 -9.08 38.97 -26.01
N ALA A 397 -7.92 38.29 -26.08
CA ALA A 397 -7.24 37.63 -27.23
C ALA A 397 -6.09 38.43 -27.90
N ALA A 398 -4.93 37.78 -28.11
CA ALA A 398 -3.98 38.01 -29.22
C ALA A 398 -2.86 36.93 -29.27
N GLU A 399 -2.64 36.33 -30.44
CA GLU A 399 -1.41 35.62 -30.91
C GLU A 399 -1.04 36.21 -32.31
N PRO A 400 0.00 35.80 -33.10
CA PRO A 400 1.06 34.77 -32.94
C PRO A 400 2.48 35.17 -33.46
N MET A 401 3.50 34.29 -33.34
CA MET A 401 4.63 34.14 -34.28
C MET A 401 5.18 32.70 -34.27
N ALA A 402 5.64 32.21 -35.44
CA ALA A 402 5.80 30.80 -35.83
C ALA A 402 7.23 30.38 -36.26
N MET A 403 7.42 29.05 -36.41
CA MET A 403 8.39 28.24 -37.23
C MET A 403 9.41 27.38 -36.42
N PRO A 404 9.87 26.20 -36.91
CA PRO A 404 9.19 25.10 -37.63
C PRO A 404 9.52 23.69 -37.05
N ALA A 405 8.89 22.65 -37.64
CA ALA A 405 8.78 21.27 -37.16
C ALA A 405 9.79 20.24 -37.73
N ALA A 406 9.87 19.07 -37.07
CA ALA A 406 10.36 17.78 -37.58
C ALA A 406 9.53 16.61 -36.94
N PRO A 407 9.47 15.41 -37.55
CA PRO A 407 8.22 14.68 -37.77
C PRO A 407 7.83 13.62 -36.72
N ALA A 408 6.53 13.29 -36.71
CA ALA A 408 5.84 12.31 -35.86
C ALA A 408 5.99 10.85 -36.32
N PRO A 409 5.78 9.85 -35.44
CA PRO A 409 5.22 8.57 -35.82
C PRO A 409 3.69 8.51 -35.59
N ALA A 410 3.10 7.50 -36.21
CA ALA A 410 1.72 7.46 -36.67
C ALA A 410 0.65 7.22 -35.59
N ASP A 411 -0.53 7.71 -35.99
CA ASP A 411 -1.86 7.60 -35.43
C ASP A 411 -2.28 6.17 -35.05
N SER A 412 -2.89 6.04 -33.86
CA SER A 412 -3.79 4.93 -33.52
C SER A 412 -4.98 5.45 -32.71
N GLY A 413 -5.91 6.08 -33.43
CA GLY A 413 -7.33 5.74 -33.39
C GLY A 413 -7.97 5.65 -32.00
N THR A 414 -8.44 6.80 -31.51
CA THR A 414 -9.40 6.89 -30.41
C THR A 414 -10.68 6.13 -30.75
N ALA A 415 -10.91 4.99 -30.11
CA ALA A 415 -12.21 4.33 -30.08
C ALA A 415 -13.14 5.01 -29.05
N PRO A 416 -14.45 5.13 -29.32
CA PRO A 416 -15.37 5.92 -28.50
C PRO A 416 -15.60 5.29 -27.12
N ALA A 417 -15.76 6.15 -26.12
CA ALA A 417 -16.08 5.79 -24.75
C ALA A 417 -17.33 4.90 -24.67
N ALA A 418 -17.13 3.62 -24.34
CA ALA A 418 -18.20 2.72 -23.97
C ALA A 418 -18.72 3.12 -22.58
N THR A 419 -19.93 3.65 -22.53
CA THR A 419 -20.74 3.81 -21.32
C THR A 419 -21.18 2.42 -20.83
N GLY A 420 -20.32 1.76 -20.05
CA GLY A 420 -20.63 0.54 -19.32
C GLY A 420 -20.80 0.83 -17.83
N GLY A 421 -21.99 0.59 -17.29
CA GLY A 421 -22.42 0.90 -15.93
C GLY A 421 -21.75 0.06 -14.83
N GLY A 422 -20.43 0.18 -14.69
CA GLY A 422 -19.70 -0.26 -13.51
C GLY A 422 -19.49 0.92 -12.57
N THR A 423 -19.74 0.76 -11.28
CA THR A 423 -19.34 1.75 -10.27
C THR A 423 -17.93 1.48 -9.76
N THR A 424 -17.09 0.78 -10.53
CA THR A 424 -15.78 0.30 -10.08
C THR A 424 -14.65 0.85 -10.95
N VAL A 425 -13.59 1.30 -10.30
CA VAL A 425 -12.29 1.63 -10.89
C VAL A 425 -11.28 0.59 -10.39
N SER A 426 -10.83 -0.27 -11.29
CA SER A 426 -9.74 -1.21 -11.06
C SER A 426 -8.40 -0.52 -11.19
N ILE A 427 -7.50 -0.73 -10.24
CA ILE A 427 -6.10 -0.32 -10.32
C ILE A 427 -5.32 -1.55 -10.74
N GLN A 428 -4.80 -1.57 -11.96
CA GLN A 428 -4.05 -2.72 -12.47
C GLN A 428 -3.03 -2.26 -13.51
N ASN A 429 -1.87 -2.93 -13.54
CA ASN A 429 -0.73 -2.63 -14.40
C ASN A 429 -0.29 -1.16 -14.31
N PHE A 430 -0.28 -0.60 -13.10
CA PHE A 430 -0.01 0.82 -12.85
C PHE A 430 -0.94 1.75 -13.65
N ALA A 431 -2.23 1.40 -13.77
CA ALA A 431 -3.24 2.24 -14.42
C ALA A 431 -4.61 2.17 -13.71
N PHE A 432 -5.40 3.25 -13.81
CA PHE A 432 -6.80 3.27 -13.39
C PHE A 432 -7.69 2.84 -14.56
N GLY A 433 -8.46 1.78 -14.38
CA GLY A 433 -9.34 1.18 -15.38
C GLY A 433 -10.79 1.15 -14.90
N PRO A 434 -11.73 1.85 -15.57
CA PRO A 434 -11.51 2.75 -16.69
C PRO A 434 -10.86 4.07 -16.26
N ALA A 435 -10.07 4.69 -17.15
CA ALA A 435 -9.43 5.98 -16.88
C ALA A 435 -10.43 7.13 -16.69
N THR A 436 -11.61 7.03 -17.33
CA THR A 436 -12.74 7.90 -17.07
C THR A 436 -13.97 7.06 -16.78
N LEU A 437 -14.59 7.28 -15.63
CA LEU A 437 -15.83 6.61 -15.24
C LEU A 437 -16.95 7.64 -15.13
N THR A 438 -18.06 7.43 -15.85
CA THR A 438 -19.24 8.31 -15.77
C THR A 438 -20.34 7.65 -14.93
N VAL A 439 -20.84 8.35 -13.92
CA VAL A 439 -21.86 7.83 -12.98
C VAL A 439 -22.95 8.87 -12.67
N PRO A 440 -24.17 8.46 -12.28
CA PRO A 440 -25.19 9.39 -11.79
C PRO A 440 -24.80 10.08 -10.48
N VAL A 441 -25.36 11.28 -10.23
CA VAL A 441 -25.30 11.93 -8.90
C VAL A 441 -25.82 10.97 -7.80
N GLY A 442 -25.10 10.90 -6.68
CA GLY A 442 -25.38 10.02 -5.56
C GLY A 442 -24.72 8.63 -5.67
N THR A 443 -24.00 8.36 -6.76
CA THR A 443 -23.34 7.06 -6.94
C THR A 443 -22.13 6.90 -6.02
N THR A 444 -22.01 5.72 -5.42
CA THR A 444 -20.80 5.28 -4.71
C THR A 444 -19.90 4.52 -5.68
N VAL A 445 -18.71 5.06 -5.94
CA VAL A 445 -17.68 4.41 -6.76
C VAL A 445 -16.72 3.65 -5.86
N THR A 446 -16.34 2.44 -6.27
CA THR A 446 -15.37 1.57 -5.60
C THR A 446 -14.07 1.56 -6.39
N PHE A 447 -12.96 1.82 -5.71
CA PHE A 447 -11.61 1.66 -6.24
C PHE A 447 -11.07 0.35 -5.70
N VAL A 448 -10.52 -0.50 -6.57
CA VAL A 448 -10.01 -1.83 -6.19
C VAL A 448 -8.57 -1.93 -6.67
N ASN A 449 -7.62 -2.14 -5.77
CA ASN A 449 -6.25 -2.39 -6.17
C ASN A 449 -6.03 -3.86 -6.54
N ASN A 450 -5.73 -4.13 -7.81
CA ASN A 450 -5.39 -5.46 -8.32
C ASN A 450 -3.89 -5.61 -8.62
N ASP A 451 -3.08 -4.59 -8.35
CA ASP A 451 -1.63 -4.64 -8.45
C ASP A 451 -1.00 -5.14 -7.15
N GLY A 452 0.13 -5.85 -7.29
CA GLY A 452 0.97 -6.22 -6.15
C GLY A 452 1.60 -5.00 -5.46
N SER A 453 1.71 -3.88 -6.19
CA SER A 453 2.17 -2.59 -5.67
C SER A 453 1.05 -1.91 -4.88
N THR A 454 1.40 -1.13 -3.85
CA THR A 454 0.42 -0.30 -3.13
C THR A 454 0.06 0.95 -3.94
N HIS A 455 -1.21 1.34 -3.97
CA HIS A 455 -1.69 2.58 -4.61
C HIS A 455 -2.46 3.47 -3.62
N ILE A 456 -2.58 4.76 -3.94
CA ILE A 456 -3.39 5.71 -3.17
C ILE A 456 -4.21 6.51 -4.16
N VAL A 457 -5.53 6.48 -4.08
CA VAL A 457 -6.42 7.32 -4.90
C VAL A 457 -6.55 8.68 -4.22
N HIS A 458 -5.99 9.72 -4.83
CA HIS A 458 -6.01 11.07 -4.30
C HIS A 458 -6.75 12.03 -5.25
N PHE A 459 -7.82 12.64 -4.78
CA PHE A 459 -8.62 13.60 -5.54
C PHE A 459 -8.13 15.03 -5.35
N ALA A 460 -8.35 15.87 -6.36
CA ALA A 460 -8.01 17.29 -6.30
C ALA A 460 -8.74 18.07 -5.20
N ASP A 461 -9.87 17.56 -4.70
CA ASP A 461 -10.61 18.14 -3.57
C ASP A 461 -10.11 17.68 -2.19
N GLY A 462 -9.00 16.94 -2.16
CA GLY A 462 -8.31 16.51 -0.94
C GLY A 462 -8.78 15.17 -0.36
N ALA A 463 -9.77 14.51 -0.98
CA ALA A 463 -10.16 13.16 -0.57
C ALA A 463 -9.08 12.14 -0.95
N ASP A 464 -8.77 11.24 -0.03
CA ASP A 464 -7.67 10.27 -0.16
C ASP A 464 -8.12 8.89 0.32
N SER A 465 -7.71 7.84 -0.40
CA SER A 465 -8.07 6.46 -0.05
C SER A 465 -7.24 5.85 1.08
N GLY A 466 -6.15 6.50 1.48
CA GLY A 466 -5.04 5.85 2.14
C GLY A 466 -4.39 4.79 1.24
N ARG A 467 -3.50 3.99 1.83
CA ARG A 467 -2.76 2.93 1.15
C ARG A 467 -3.67 1.76 0.80
N LEU A 468 -3.88 1.52 -0.48
CA LEU A 468 -4.54 0.34 -1.01
C LEU A 468 -3.47 -0.69 -1.36
N GLY A 469 -3.28 -1.71 -0.52
CA GLY A 469 -2.48 -2.90 -0.84
C GLY A 469 -3.18 -3.79 -1.87
N LEU A 470 -2.56 -4.90 -2.28
CA LEU A 470 -3.16 -5.85 -3.22
C LEU A 470 -4.53 -6.34 -2.70
N GLY A 471 -5.56 -6.21 -3.52
CA GLY A 471 -6.95 -6.56 -3.23
C GLY A 471 -7.72 -5.53 -2.40
N ALA A 472 -7.04 -4.50 -1.85
CA ALA A 472 -7.69 -3.51 -1.01
C ALA A 472 -8.64 -2.62 -1.82
N THR A 473 -9.76 -2.26 -1.19
CA THR A 473 -10.79 -1.43 -1.81
C THR A 473 -11.03 -0.16 -1.03
N TRP A 474 -11.41 0.90 -1.73
CA TRP A 474 -11.89 2.12 -1.10
C TRP A 474 -13.05 2.70 -1.88
N THR A 475 -14.05 3.22 -1.18
CA THR A 475 -15.27 3.73 -1.82
C THR A 475 -15.45 5.21 -1.59
N ARG A 476 -16.09 5.88 -2.55
CA ARG A 476 -16.47 7.28 -2.45
C ARG A 476 -17.82 7.54 -3.09
N THR A 477 -18.71 8.18 -2.34
CA THR A 477 -20.00 8.66 -2.83
C THR A 477 -19.88 10.08 -3.38
N PHE A 478 -20.42 10.31 -4.58
CA PHE A 478 -20.39 11.62 -5.22
C PHE A 478 -21.77 12.27 -5.18
N ALA A 479 -21.96 13.22 -4.26
CA ALA A 479 -23.27 13.85 -4.01
C ALA A 479 -23.62 15.02 -4.95
N ALA A 480 -22.68 15.49 -5.77
CA ALA A 480 -22.90 16.59 -6.70
C ALA A 480 -22.44 16.23 -8.11
N ALA A 481 -23.08 16.81 -9.12
CA ALA A 481 -22.64 16.70 -10.50
C ALA A 481 -21.33 17.48 -10.69
N GLY A 482 -20.44 16.95 -11.54
CA GLY A 482 -19.14 17.57 -11.76
C GLY A 482 -18.09 16.58 -12.25
N GLU A 483 -16.89 17.09 -12.47
CA GLU A 483 -15.72 16.29 -12.80
C GLU A 483 -14.77 16.22 -11.60
N TYR A 484 -14.41 15.01 -11.22
CA TYR A 484 -13.57 14.71 -10.07
C TYR A 484 -12.30 14.03 -10.55
N PRO A 485 -11.25 14.79 -10.92
CA PRO A 485 -9.96 14.23 -11.28
C PRO A 485 -9.25 13.68 -10.04
N TYR A 486 -8.56 12.56 -10.23
CA TYR A 486 -7.75 11.92 -9.20
C TYR A 486 -6.46 11.34 -9.79
N VAL A 487 -5.47 11.17 -8.93
CA VAL A 487 -4.14 10.64 -9.27
C VAL A 487 -3.71 9.58 -8.28
N CYS A 488 -2.71 8.78 -8.63
CA CYS A 488 -2.03 7.95 -7.66
C CYS A 488 -0.89 8.72 -6.97
N THR A 489 -0.95 8.90 -5.65
CA THR A 489 0.09 9.67 -4.91
C THR A 489 1.46 9.01 -4.94
N ILE A 490 1.50 7.66 -4.96
CA ILE A 490 2.75 6.88 -4.99
C ILE A 490 3.27 6.73 -6.44
N HIS A 491 2.36 6.80 -7.43
CA HIS A 491 2.66 6.59 -8.85
C HIS A 491 2.06 7.75 -9.68
N PRO A 492 2.72 8.93 -9.74
CA PRO A 492 2.11 10.17 -10.24
C PRO A 492 1.69 10.14 -11.72
N MET A 493 2.19 9.18 -12.50
CA MET A 493 1.79 8.95 -13.89
C MET A 493 0.38 8.36 -14.04
N MET A 494 -0.18 7.82 -12.95
CA MET A 494 -1.53 7.27 -12.93
C MET A 494 -2.53 8.38 -12.68
N THR A 495 -3.36 8.68 -13.67
CA THR A 495 -4.41 9.69 -13.59
C THR A 495 -5.75 9.10 -14.01
N GLY A 496 -6.83 9.49 -13.34
CA GLY A 496 -8.19 9.13 -13.72
C GLY A 496 -9.18 10.25 -13.41
N LYS A 497 -10.41 10.09 -13.87
CA LYS A 497 -11.48 11.07 -13.61
C LYS A 497 -12.84 10.40 -13.44
N ILE A 498 -13.58 10.82 -12.42
CA ILE A 498 -15.00 10.49 -12.29
C ILE A 498 -15.82 11.64 -12.86
N VAL A 499 -16.75 11.36 -13.76
CA VAL A 499 -17.69 12.32 -14.32
C VAL A 499 -19.07 12.02 -13.76
N VAL A 500 -19.60 12.92 -12.95
CA VAL A 500 -20.88 12.76 -12.28
C VAL A 500 -21.92 13.59 -13.00
N LYS A 501 -22.97 12.95 -13.53
CA LYS A 501 -24.02 13.60 -14.34
C LYS A 501 -25.41 13.40 -13.80
#